data_AF-A0A7S2FZE0-F1
#
_entry.id   AF-A0A7S2FZE0-F1
#
_cell.length_a   1.000
_cell.length_b   1.000
_cell.length_c   1.000
_cell.angle_alpha   90.00
_cell.angle_beta   90.00
_cell.angle_gamma   90.00
#
_symmetry.space_group_name_H-M   'P 1'
#
loop_
_entity.id
_entity.type
_entity.pdbx_description
1 polymer ?
#
loop_
_entity_poly.entity_id
_entity_poly.type
_entity_poly.pdbx_seq_one_letter_code
_entity_poly.pdbx_strand_id
1 'polypeptide(L)'
;VNGQGYLIIHRGIVSKDIDDFEYTPKPSFPGPFKIFNEANEEQLLRKFLSHIQELRPQIFVTYNGDFFDWPFLEKRLQKYGINMGKEIGIYKNREDVYRGRCSAHLDCFAWVNRDSYLPQGSRSLKSVAKYKLGYDPVEVDPEDMVRFAKEQPEHMASYSVSDAVATYYLYSLYVHDFIFALTTIIPMGPEDVLNKGSGTLCEALLMIEACRCNVICPNKQVDPAAK
;
A
#
# COMPACT_ATOMS: atom_id res chain seq x y z
N VAL A 1 1.44 -8.25 -9.33
CA VAL A 1 1.68 -9.43 -8.47
C VAL A 1 2.91 -10.17 -8.98
N ASN A 2 3.94 -10.28 -8.14
CA ASN A 2 5.21 -10.96 -8.46
C ASN A 2 5.81 -10.54 -9.82
N GLY A 3 5.88 -9.23 -10.07
CA GLY A 3 6.41 -8.66 -11.32
C GLY A 3 5.41 -8.48 -12.47
N GLN A 4 4.27 -9.17 -12.49
CA GLN A 4 3.22 -8.92 -13.48
C GLN A 4 2.29 -7.78 -13.02
N GLY A 5 2.21 -6.71 -13.80
CA GLY A 5 1.28 -5.59 -13.59
C GLY A 5 -0.12 -5.88 -14.13
N TYR A 6 -1.12 -5.27 -13.52
CA TYR A 6 -2.52 -5.31 -13.98
C TYR A 6 -3.13 -3.93 -13.80
N LEU A 7 -3.97 -3.52 -14.76
CA LEU A 7 -4.75 -2.29 -14.68
C LEU A 7 -6.21 -2.60 -15.00
N ILE A 8 -7.14 -2.17 -14.15
CA ILE A 8 -8.57 -2.31 -14.39
C ILE A 8 -9.14 -0.91 -14.65
N ILE A 9 -9.87 -0.75 -15.74
CA ILE A 9 -10.33 0.55 -16.25
C ILE A 9 -11.85 0.60 -16.23
N HIS A 10 -12.40 1.73 -15.80
CA HIS A 10 -13.82 2.03 -15.91
C HIS A 10 -14.11 2.82 -17.20
N ARG A 11 -14.68 2.15 -18.20
CA ARG A 11 -15.00 2.72 -19.53
C ARG A 11 -16.13 3.76 -19.55
N GLY A 12 -16.91 3.87 -18.47
CA GLY A 12 -17.86 4.97 -18.29
C GLY A 12 -17.21 6.32 -17.98
N ILE A 13 -15.93 6.35 -17.59
CA ILE A 13 -15.15 7.58 -17.34
C ILE A 13 -14.04 7.74 -18.37
N VAL A 14 -13.25 6.68 -18.57
CA VAL A 14 -12.16 6.66 -19.55
C VAL A 14 -12.75 6.65 -20.96
N SER A 15 -12.20 7.38 -21.92
CA SER A 15 -12.86 7.54 -23.24
C SER A 15 -12.59 6.42 -24.25
N LYS A 16 -11.41 5.77 -24.22
CA LYS A 16 -11.06 4.62 -25.08
C LYS A 16 -10.61 3.39 -24.30
N ASP A 17 -10.73 2.22 -24.92
CA ASP A 17 -10.09 0.99 -24.43
C ASP A 17 -8.57 1.20 -24.47
N ILE A 18 -7.88 0.66 -23.46
CA ILE A 18 -6.43 0.66 -23.39
C ILE A 18 -5.93 -0.76 -23.61
N ASP A 19 -4.99 -0.91 -24.54
CA ASP A 19 -4.34 -2.19 -24.85
C ASP A 19 -3.26 -2.53 -23.82
N ASP A 20 -2.90 -3.81 -23.74
CA ASP A 20 -1.75 -4.28 -22.97
C ASP A 20 -0.48 -3.53 -23.38
N PHE A 21 0.25 -3.02 -22.38
CA PHE A 21 1.46 -2.23 -22.60
C PHE A 21 2.50 -2.48 -21.51
N GLU A 22 3.69 -1.92 -21.71
CA GLU A 22 4.79 -2.02 -20.77
C GLU A 22 5.19 -0.63 -20.27
N TYR A 23 5.34 -0.50 -18.96
CA TYR A 23 5.94 0.65 -18.30
C TYR A 23 7.17 0.21 -17.52
N THR A 24 8.34 0.38 -18.14
CA THR A 24 9.64 -0.04 -17.58
C THR A 24 10.54 1.20 -17.45
N PRO A 25 10.48 1.92 -16.31
CA PRO A 25 11.25 3.15 -16.12
C PRO A 25 12.76 2.90 -16.04
N LYS A 26 13.17 1.68 -15.67
CA LYS A 26 14.55 1.18 -15.69
C LYS A 26 14.56 -0.30 -16.02
N PRO A 27 15.66 -0.85 -16.60
CA PRO A 27 15.78 -2.29 -16.84
C PRO A 27 15.59 -3.16 -15.58
N SER A 28 15.93 -2.64 -14.40
CA SER A 28 15.73 -3.32 -13.12
C SER A 28 14.28 -3.32 -12.63
N PHE A 29 13.41 -2.50 -13.23
CA PHE A 29 12.02 -2.30 -12.83
C PHE A 29 11.07 -2.63 -13.99
N PRO A 30 11.04 -3.87 -14.49
CA PRO A 30 10.10 -4.27 -15.52
C PRO A 30 8.66 -4.10 -15.02
N GLY A 31 7.80 -3.59 -15.89
CA GLY A 31 6.38 -3.43 -15.62
C GLY A 31 5.52 -3.80 -16.81
N PRO A 32 5.38 -5.09 -17.16
CA PRO A 32 4.39 -5.51 -18.14
C PRO A 32 2.99 -5.41 -17.52
N PHE A 33 2.04 -4.78 -18.21
CA PHE A 33 0.67 -4.61 -17.73
C PHE A 33 -0.34 -5.30 -18.62
N LYS A 34 -1.19 -6.13 -17.99
CA LYS A 34 -2.43 -6.65 -18.59
C LYS A 34 -3.60 -5.74 -18.21
N ILE A 35 -4.39 -5.35 -19.19
CA ILE A 35 -5.46 -4.37 -19.02
C ILE A 35 -6.82 -5.05 -19.07
N PHE A 36 -7.69 -4.68 -18.13
CA PHE A 36 -9.09 -5.08 -18.09
C PHE A 36 -9.97 -3.85 -18.27
N ASN A 37 -10.56 -3.70 -19.46
CA ASN A 37 -11.48 -2.62 -19.79
C ASN A 37 -12.91 -3.02 -19.40
N GLU A 38 -13.37 -2.56 -18.23
CA GLU A 38 -14.68 -2.91 -17.66
C GLU A 38 -15.72 -1.83 -17.98
N ALA A 39 -16.95 -2.23 -18.30
CA ALA A 39 -17.94 -1.32 -18.87
C ALA A 39 -18.38 -0.21 -17.88
N ASN A 40 -18.44 -0.55 -16.59
CA ASN A 40 -18.86 0.36 -15.53
C ASN A 40 -18.07 0.11 -14.23
N GLU A 41 -18.26 0.99 -13.24
CA GLU A 41 -17.60 0.90 -11.95
C GLU A 41 -17.91 -0.41 -11.19
N GLU A 42 -19.15 -0.92 -11.24
CA GLU A 42 -19.50 -2.16 -10.55
C GLU A 42 -18.69 -3.35 -11.09
N GLN A 43 -18.57 -3.44 -12.42
CA GLN A 43 -17.77 -4.48 -13.08
C GLN A 43 -16.28 -4.34 -12.73
N LEU A 44 -15.74 -3.11 -12.69
CA LEU A 44 -14.37 -2.87 -12.22
C LEU A 44 -14.15 -3.39 -10.81
N LEU A 45 -15.05 -3.07 -9.88
CA LEU A 45 -14.94 -3.48 -8.49
C LEU A 45 -15.04 -5.01 -8.35
N ARG A 46 -15.98 -5.65 -9.06
CA ARG A 46 -16.11 -7.11 -9.08
C ARG A 46 -14.90 -7.78 -9.71
N LYS A 47 -14.34 -7.21 -10.77
CA LYS A 47 -13.10 -7.69 -11.39
C LYS A 47 -11.92 -7.61 -10.42
N PHE A 48 -11.79 -6.51 -9.69
CA PHE A 48 -10.76 -6.34 -8.66
C PHE A 48 -10.86 -7.41 -7.57
N LEU A 49 -12.06 -7.61 -7.01
CA LEU A 49 -12.29 -8.61 -5.96
C LEU A 49 -12.04 -10.05 -6.44
N SER A 50 -12.61 -10.40 -7.61
CA SER A 50 -12.41 -11.74 -8.19
C SER A 50 -10.95 -12.02 -8.50
N HIS A 51 -10.20 -11.03 -8.98
CA HIS A 51 -8.77 -11.19 -9.26
C HIS A 51 -7.94 -11.38 -7.97
N ILE A 52 -8.29 -10.69 -6.88
CA ILE A 52 -7.70 -10.95 -5.56
C ILE A 52 -8.00 -12.38 -5.10
N GLN A 53 -9.25 -12.83 -5.24
CA GLN A 53 -9.66 -14.18 -4.83
C GLN A 53 -8.96 -15.28 -5.66
N GLU A 54 -8.71 -15.03 -6.95
CA GLU A 54 -7.94 -15.92 -7.82
C GLU A 54 -6.47 -16.01 -7.38
N LEU A 55 -5.82 -14.87 -7.20
CA LEU A 55 -4.40 -14.80 -6.92
C LEU A 55 -4.05 -15.12 -5.46
N ARG A 56 -5.00 -14.96 -4.53
CA ARG A 56 -4.85 -15.19 -3.08
C ARG A 56 -3.56 -14.59 -2.52
N PRO A 57 -3.36 -13.26 -2.65
CA PRO A 57 -2.13 -12.63 -2.16
C PRO A 57 -2.04 -12.71 -0.63
N GLN A 58 -0.84 -12.98 -0.11
CA GLN A 58 -0.56 -12.95 1.33
C GLN A 58 -0.20 -11.54 1.81
N ILE A 59 0.18 -10.64 0.91
CA ILE A 59 0.63 -9.29 1.23
C ILE A 59 -0.03 -8.31 0.26
N PHE A 60 -0.72 -7.32 0.82
CA PHE A 60 -1.20 -6.14 0.12
C PHE A 60 -0.28 -4.97 0.43
N VAL A 61 0.05 -4.19 -0.59
CA VAL A 61 0.99 -3.08 -0.46
C VAL A 61 0.37 -1.85 -1.10
N THR A 62 0.43 -0.72 -0.40
CA THR A 62 -0.08 0.56 -0.88
C THR A 62 0.89 1.69 -0.51
N TYR A 63 0.58 2.91 -0.96
CA TYR A 63 1.22 4.13 -0.50
C TYR A 63 0.15 5.10 -0.01
N ASN A 64 0.04 5.27 1.31
CA ASN A 64 -1.04 6.01 1.98
C ASN A 64 -2.43 5.37 1.80
N GLY A 65 -2.48 4.04 1.69
CA GLY A 65 -3.70 3.29 1.44
C GLY A 65 -4.65 3.20 2.62
N ASP A 66 -4.13 3.27 3.85
CA ASP A 66 -4.97 3.27 5.05
C ASP A 66 -5.90 4.48 5.12
N PHE A 67 -5.43 5.63 4.60
CA PHE A 67 -6.12 6.91 4.71
C PHE A 67 -6.77 7.37 3.40
N PHE A 68 -6.52 6.69 2.28
CA PHE A 68 -7.10 7.04 0.99
C PHE A 68 -7.69 5.83 0.25
N ASP A 69 -6.85 4.91 -0.25
CA ASP A 69 -7.25 3.85 -1.17
C ASP A 69 -8.31 2.89 -0.58
N TRP A 70 -8.05 2.32 0.60
CA TRP A 70 -8.97 1.37 1.23
C TRP A 70 -10.29 2.01 1.68
N PRO A 71 -10.31 3.16 2.39
CA PRO A 71 -11.56 3.85 2.69
C PRO A 71 -12.38 4.21 1.45
N PHE A 72 -11.71 4.60 0.35
CA PHE A 72 -12.40 4.92 -0.88
C PHE A 72 -13.04 3.67 -1.47
N LEU A 73 -12.26 2.59 -1.63
CA LEU A 73 -12.72 1.33 -2.18
C LEU A 73 -13.88 0.75 -1.38
N GLU A 74 -13.78 0.71 -0.05
CA GLU A 74 -14.82 0.21 0.84
C GLU A 74 -16.13 0.99 0.65
N LYS A 75 -16.09 2.32 0.61
CA LYS A 75 -17.26 3.17 0.37
C LYS A 75 -17.87 2.94 -1.01
N ARG A 76 -17.06 2.71 -2.06
CA ARG A 76 -17.57 2.41 -3.40
C ARG A 76 -18.24 1.03 -3.46
N LEU A 77 -17.64 0.02 -2.84
CA LEU A 77 -18.22 -1.32 -2.73
C LEU A 77 -19.57 -1.33 -1.99
N GLN A 78 -19.69 -0.53 -0.92
CA GLN A 78 -20.94 -0.38 -0.16
C GLN A 78 -22.10 0.12 -1.02
N LYS A 79 -21.86 0.98 -2.03
CA LYS A 79 -22.91 1.46 -2.95
C LYS A 79 -23.56 0.34 -3.77
N TYR A 80 -22.84 -0.76 -3.97
CA TYR A 80 -23.31 -1.95 -4.68
C TYR A 80 -23.70 -3.10 -3.73
N GLY A 81 -23.80 -2.82 -2.43
CA GLY A 81 -24.13 -3.83 -1.41
C GLY A 81 -23.04 -4.86 -1.17
N ILE A 82 -21.81 -4.60 -1.60
CA ILE A 82 -20.69 -5.53 -1.49
C ILE A 82 -19.92 -5.25 -0.19
N ASN A 83 -19.68 -6.29 0.62
CA ASN A 83 -18.92 -6.17 1.86
C ASN A 83 -17.46 -6.60 1.64
N MET A 84 -16.55 -5.63 1.62
CA MET A 84 -15.12 -5.84 1.35
C MET A 84 -14.48 -6.89 2.29
N GLY A 85 -14.79 -6.83 3.58
CA GLY A 85 -14.27 -7.78 4.57
C GLY A 85 -14.74 -9.22 4.37
N LYS A 86 -15.97 -9.42 3.87
CA LYS A 86 -16.46 -10.76 3.50
C LYS A 86 -15.83 -11.27 2.21
N GLU A 87 -15.62 -10.40 1.23
CA GLU A 87 -15.12 -10.79 -0.10
C GLU A 87 -13.62 -11.10 -0.12
N ILE A 88 -12.80 -10.25 0.52
CA ILE A 88 -11.33 -10.35 0.46
C ILE A 88 -10.65 -10.39 1.82
N GLY A 89 -11.41 -10.35 2.92
CA GLY A 89 -10.85 -10.46 4.27
C GLY A 89 -10.09 -9.23 4.75
N ILE A 90 -10.22 -8.08 4.08
CA ILE A 90 -9.63 -6.79 4.49
C ILE A 90 -10.67 -5.99 5.28
N TYR A 91 -10.30 -5.51 6.47
CA TYR A 91 -11.19 -4.77 7.36
C TYR A 91 -10.45 -3.63 8.07
N LYS A 92 -11.21 -2.59 8.42
CA LYS A 92 -10.71 -1.50 9.28
C LYS A 92 -10.64 -1.96 10.74
N ASN A 93 -9.50 -1.76 11.39
CA ASN A 93 -9.30 -2.08 12.80
C ASN A 93 -9.71 -0.90 13.72
N ARG A 94 -9.49 -1.04 15.03
CA ARG A 94 -9.80 -0.01 16.04
C ARG A 94 -8.87 1.21 16.01
N GLU A 95 -7.72 1.10 15.34
CA GLU A 95 -6.73 2.17 15.17
C GLU A 95 -6.95 2.91 13.84
N ASP A 96 -8.11 2.71 13.20
CA ASP A 96 -8.49 3.29 11.92
C ASP A 96 -7.58 2.91 10.72
N VAL A 97 -6.80 1.83 10.83
CA VAL A 97 -6.00 1.26 9.73
C VAL A 97 -6.61 -0.03 9.20
N TYR A 98 -6.37 -0.35 7.93
CA TYR A 98 -6.86 -1.56 7.28
C TYR A 98 -5.88 -2.71 7.49
N ARG A 99 -6.44 -3.87 7.84
CA ARG A 99 -5.69 -5.12 8.04
C ARG A 99 -6.37 -6.27 7.36
N GLY A 100 -5.60 -7.30 7.02
CA GLY A 100 -6.13 -8.54 6.46
C GLY A 100 -6.31 -9.64 7.50
N ARG A 101 -7.35 -10.46 7.33
CA ARG A 101 -7.60 -11.63 8.18
C ARG A 101 -6.54 -12.72 7.99
N CYS A 102 -6.16 -12.97 6.74
CA CYS A 102 -5.22 -14.02 6.33
C CYS A 102 -4.07 -13.46 5.48
N SER A 103 -3.90 -12.15 5.48
CA SER A 103 -2.92 -11.41 4.67
C SER A 103 -2.45 -10.20 5.45
N ALA A 104 -1.21 -9.77 5.23
CA ALA A 104 -0.70 -8.52 5.79
C ALA A 104 -0.99 -7.35 4.84
N HIS A 105 -1.41 -6.22 5.39
CA HIS A 105 -1.42 -4.94 4.69
C HIS A 105 -0.20 -4.11 5.09
N LEU A 106 0.66 -3.78 4.13
CA LEU A 106 1.87 -2.99 4.33
C LEU A 106 1.75 -1.65 3.61
N ASP A 107 1.39 -0.61 4.34
CA ASP A 107 1.41 0.75 3.83
C ASP A 107 2.84 1.31 3.84
N CYS A 108 3.46 1.42 2.66
CA CYS A 108 4.82 1.94 2.51
C CYS A 108 4.96 3.36 3.06
N PHE A 109 3.88 4.15 3.16
CA PHE A 109 3.94 5.50 3.71
C PHE A 109 4.31 5.51 5.20
N ALA A 110 3.93 4.49 5.97
CA ALA A 110 4.34 4.34 7.37
C ALA A 110 5.87 4.16 7.48
N TRP A 111 6.45 3.29 6.63
CA TRP A 111 7.90 3.13 6.54
C TRP A 111 8.58 4.42 6.09
N VAL A 112 8.02 5.14 5.11
CA VAL A 112 8.56 6.42 4.67
C VAL A 112 8.62 7.43 5.81
N ASN A 113 7.57 7.52 6.63
CA ASN A 113 7.53 8.48 7.73
C ASN A 113 8.49 8.15 8.86
N ARG A 114 8.71 6.86 9.15
CA ARG A 114 9.50 6.41 10.31
C ARG A 114 10.96 6.10 9.98
N ASP A 115 11.20 5.37 8.88
CA ASP A 115 12.47 4.67 8.66
C ASP A 115 13.21 5.14 7.39
N SER A 116 12.59 5.94 6.52
CA SER A 116 13.26 6.34 5.26
C SER A 116 14.37 7.37 5.40
N TYR A 117 14.43 8.07 6.55
CA TYR A 117 15.27 9.24 6.82
C TYR A 117 15.06 10.42 5.84
N LEU A 118 13.95 10.45 5.10
CA LEU A 118 13.61 11.56 4.21
C LEU A 118 13.01 12.75 4.97
N PRO A 119 13.36 14.00 4.57
CA PRO A 119 12.74 15.19 5.13
C PRO A 119 11.24 15.21 4.80
N GLN A 120 10.43 15.84 5.65
CA GLN A 120 8.96 15.81 5.52
C GLN A 120 8.48 16.30 4.13
N GLY A 121 9.13 17.31 3.54
CA GLY A 121 8.81 17.82 2.21
C GLY A 121 9.14 16.86 1.05
N SER A 122 9.80 15.73 1.29
CA SER A 122 10.19 14.75 0.27
C SER A 122 9.56 13.37 0.50
N ARG A 123 8.39 13.34 1.15
CA ARG A 123 7.64 12.11 1.45
C ARG A 123 6.45 11.87 0.51
N SER A 124 6.37 12.59 -0.61
CA SER A 124 5.44 12.21 -1.68
C SER A 124 5.96 10.98 -2.43
N LEU A 125 5.07 10.15 -3.00
CA LEU A 125 5.46 8.97 -3.77
C LEU A 125 6.46 9.32 -4.88
N LYS A 126 6.22 10.44 -5.59
CA LYS A 126 7.15 11.00 -6.58
C LYS A 126 8.55 11.24 -6.01
N SER A 127 8.64 11.96 -4.90
CA SER A 127 9.94 12.27 -4.28
C SER A 127 10.63 11.00 -3.80
N VAL A 128 9.87 10.09 -3.20
CA VAL A 128 10.40 8.80 -2.71
C VAL A 128 10.91 7.95 -3.88
N ALA A 129 10.19 7.86 -5.00
CA ALA A 129 10.64 7.18 -6.20
C ALA A 129 11.94 7.80 -6.73
N LYS A 130 12.03 9.13 -6.78
CA LYS A 130 13.25 9.83 -7.19
C LYS A 130 14.44 9.53 -6.27
N TYR A 131 14.26 9.63 -4.94
CA TYR A 131 15.35 9.47 -3.98
C TYR A 131 15.75 8.02 -3.71
N LYS A 132 14.79 7.09 -3.70
CA LYS A 132 15.03 5.67 -3.35
C LYS A 132 15.16 4.79 -4.60
N LEU A 133 14.32 4.98 -5.62
CA LEU A 133 14.35 4.17 -6.84
C LEU A 133 15.22 4.79 -7.94
N GLY A 134 15.54 6.09 -7.83
CA GLY A 134 16.48 6.79 -8.70
C GLY A 134 15.93 7.06 -10.10
N TYR A 135 14.61 7.17 -10.27
CA TYR A 135 13.98 7.60 -11.53
C TYR A 135 12.89 8.63 -11.23
N ASP A 136 12.58 9.47 -12.22
CA ASP A 136 11.48 10.41 -12.13
C ASP A 136 10.20 9.75 -12.68
N PRO A 137 9.17 9.50 -11.84
CA PRO A 137 7.92 8.90 -12.30
C PRO A 137 7.09 9.91 -13.11
N VAL A 138 6.11 9.39 -13.86
CA VAL A 138 5.13 10.21 -14.57
C VAL A 138 4.36 11.08 -13.58
N GLU A 139 4.13 12.34 -13.93
CA GLU A 139 3.41 13.30 -13.11
C GLU A 139 2.21 13.85 -13.86
N VAL A 140 1.08 13.92 -13.15
CA VAL A 140 -0.15 14.55 -13.61
C VAL A 140 -0.64 15.44 -12.49
N ASP A 141 -1.07 16.65 -12.81
CA ASP A 141 -1.72 17.53 -11.83
C ASP A 141 -3.06 16.90 -11.39
N PRO A 142 -3.32 16.78 -10.08
CA PRO A 142 -4.58 16.23 -9.58
C PRO A 142 -5.84 16.86 -10.20
N GLU A 143 -5.81 18.17 -10.51
CA GLU A 143 -6.94 18.89 -11.10
C GLU A 143 -7.21 18.47 -12.56
N ASP A 144 -6.20 17.93 -13.23
CA ASP A 144 -6.29 17.50 -14.62
C ASP A 144 -6.69 16.03 -14.78
N MET A 145 -6.61 15.22 -13.73
CA MET A 145 -6.79 13.76 -13.83
C MET A 145 -8.13 13.35 -14.46
N VAL A 146 -9.24 14.00 -14.07
CA VAL A 146 -10.58 13.69 -14.60
C VAL A 146 -10.73 14.11 -16.06
N ARG A 147 -10.14 15.26 -16.42
CA ARG A 147 -10.12 15.75 -17.79
C ARG A 147 -9.29 14.83 -18.68
N PHE A 148 -8.09 14.47 -18.24
CA PHE A 148 -7.18 13.59 -18.97
C PHE A 148 -7.71 12.16 -19.10
N ALA A 149 -8.53 11.68 -18.16
CA ALA A 149 -9.21 10.40 -18.35
C ALA A 149 -10.08 10.37 -19.62
N LYS A 150 -10.59 11.52 -20.08
CA LYS A 150 -11.37 11.64 -21.31
C LYS A 150 -10.53 12.06 -22.51
N GLU A 151 -9.64 13.02 -22.32
CA GLU A 151 -8.86 13.63 -23.43
C GLU A 151 -7.59 12.83 -23.75
N GLN A 152 -6.91 12.28 -22.74
CA GLN A 152 -5.60 11.63 -22.84
C GLN A 152 -5.53 10.33 -22.01
N PRO A 153 -6.39 9.33 -22.30
CA PRO A 153 -6.55 8.17 -21.43
C PRO A 153 -5.31 7.24 -21.39
N GLU A 154 -4.50 7.17 -22.45
CA GLU A 154 -3.21 6.44 -22.43
C GLU A 154 -2.20 7.09 -21.49
N HIS A 155 -2.18 8.43 -21.44
CA HIS A 155 -1.31 9.16 -20.53
C HIS A 155 -1.74 8.92 -19.08
N MET A 156 -3.05 8.95 -18.80
CA MET A 156 -3.59 8.60 -17.48
C MET A 156 -3.33 7.15 -17.09
N ALA A 157 -3.45 6.20 -18.03
CA ALA A 157 -3.10 4.82 -17.79
C ALA A 157 -1.61 4.68 -17.44
N SER A 158 -0.73 5.36 -18.17
CA SER A 158 0.72 5.41 -17.91
C SER A 158 1.05 5.98 -16.52
N TYR A 159 0.36 7.06 -16.12
CA TYR A 159 0.48 7.63 -14.77
C TYR A 159 0.04 6.63 -13.69
N SER A 160 -1.13 6.02 -13.85
CA SER A 160 -1.67 5.05 -12.89
C SER A 160 -0.74 3.84 -12.70
N VAL A 161 -0.21 3.28 -13.81
CA VAL A 161 0.73 2.15 -13.71
C VAL A 161 2.09 2.58 -13.16
N SER A 162 2.52 3.82 -13.39
CA SER A 162 3.76 4.37 -12.84
C SER A 162 3.74 4.37 -11.31
N ASP A 163 2.63 4.77 -10.70
CA ASP A 163 2.46 4.75 -9.24
C ASP A 163 2.45 3.31 -8.69
N ALA A 164 1.83 2.37 -9.41
CA ALA A 164 1.83 0.96 -9.04
C ALA A 164 3.25 0.35 -9.11
N VAL A 165 4.02 0.65 -10.16
CA VAL A 165 5.42 0.24 -10.30
C VAL A 165 6.29 0.85 -9.19
N ALA A 166 6.16 2.15 -8.93
CA ALA A 166 6.90 2.83 -7.87
C ALA A 166 6.62 2.19 -6.51
N THR A 167 5.34 1.95 -6.19
CA THR A 167 4.91 1.36 -4.92
C THR A 167 5.42 -0.08 -4.77
N TYR A 168 5.31 -0.90 -5.82
CA TYR A 168 5.76 -2.28 -5.80
C TYR A 168 7.28 -2.41 -5.60
N TYR A 169 8.07 -1.64 -6.34
CA TYR A 169 9.53 -1.71 -6.23
C TYR A 169 10.06 -1.02 -4.97
N LEU A 170 9.41 0.04 -4.48
CA LEU A 170 9.72 0.60 -3.17
C LEU A 170 9.54 -0.46 -2.09
N TYR A 171 8.41 -1.17 -2.12
CA TYR A 171 8.15 -2.26 -1.20
C TYR A 171 9.19 -3.37 -1.31
N SER A 172 9.40 -3.89 -2.53
CA SER A 172 10.24 -5.06 -2.75
C SER A 172 11.70 -4.82 -2.38
N LEU A 173 12.22 -3.60 -2.57
CA LEU A 173 13.63 -3.29 -2.36
C LEU A 173 13.93 -2.74 -0.96
N TYR A 174 12.98 -2.04 -0.33
CA TYR A 174 13.24 -1.33 0.91
C TYR A 174 12.40 -1.81 2.09
N VAL A 175 11.15 -2.22 1.86
CA VAL A 175 10.20 -2.47 2.96
C VAL A 175 10.11 -3.96 3.29
N HIS A 176 10.06 -4.84 2.29
CA HIS A 176 9.82 -6.28 2.50
C HIS A 176 10.86 -6.90 3.44
N ASP A 177 12.13 -6.96 3.00
CA ASP A 177 13.18 -7.60 3.80
C ASP A 177 13.40 -6.88 5.13
N PHE A 178 13.28 -5.55 5.15
CA PHE A 178 13.43 -4.77 6.37
C PHE A 178 12.38 -5.14 7.43
N ILE A 179 11.10 -5.10 7.08
CA ILE A 179 10.01 -5.39 8.03
C ILE A 179 10.02 -6.86 8.42
N PHE A 180 10.16 -7.79 7.46
CA PHE A 180 10.16 -9.21 7.79
C PHE A 180 11.40 -9.62 8.59
N ALA A 181 12.59 -9.06 8.33
CA ALA A 181 13.75 -9.29 9.18
C ALA A 181 13.51 -8.80 10.62
N LEU A 182 12.91 -7.62 10.80
CA LEU A 182 12.55 -7.10 12.12
C LEU A 182 11.56 -8.02 12.87
N THR A 183 10.60 -8.64 12.18
CA THR A 183 9.66 -9.60 12.80
C THR A 183 10.34 -10.88 13.32
N THR A 184 11.58 -11.17 12.92
CA THR A 184 12.31 -12.34 13.45
C THR A 184 12.81 -12.14 14.88
N ILE A 185 12.97 -10.88 15.31
CA ILE A 185 13.48 -10.51 16.63
C ILE A 185 12.46 -9.76 17.49
N ILE A 186 11.54 -9.02 16.87
CA ILE A 186 10.45 -8.31 17.56
C ILE A 186 9.23 -9.25 17.61
N PRO A 187 8.60 -9.46 18.78
CA PRO A 187 7.52 -10.43 18.96
C PRO A 187 6.17 -9.84 18.51
N MET A 188 6.12 -9.33 17.29
CA MET A 188 4.96 -8.65 16.70
C MET A 188 4.81 -9.04 15.22
N GLY A 189 3.57 -8.98 14.71
CA GLY A 189 3.32 -9.20 13.28
C GLY A 189 3.89 -8.08 12.41
N PRO A 190 4.04 -8.30 11.09
CA PRO A 190 4.65 -7.31 10.18
C PRO A 190 3.88 -5.98 10.14
N GLU A 191 2.55 -6.02 10.22
CA GLU A 191 1.70 -4.81 10.28
C GLU A 191 1.97 -3.99 11.54
N ASP A 192 2.18 -4.64 12.70
CA ASP A 192 2.50 -3.96 13.95
C ASP A 192 3.93 -3.42 13.94
N VAL A 193 4.88 -4.20 13.42
CA VAL A 193 6.28 -3.77 13.24
C VAL A 193 6.37 -2.57 12.30
N LEU A 194 5.50 -2.47 11.29
CA LEU A 194 5.46 -1.33 10.38
C LEU A 194 4.81 -0.09 11.01
N ASN A 195 3.68 -0.25 11.71
CA ASN A 195 2.85 0.87 12.15
C ASN A 195 3.22 1.44 13.53
N LYS A 196 3.82 0.65 14.42
CA LYS A 196 4.14 1.12 15.78
C LYS A 196 5.37 2.03 15.79
N GLY A 197 5.40 2.97 16.74
CA GLY A 197 6.56 3.83 16.96
C GLY A 197 7.80 3.02 17.36
N SER A 198 8.99 3.51 16.98
CA SER A 198 10.28 2.86 17.29
C SER A 198 10.48 2.61 18.79
N GLY A 199 10.01 3.53 19.65
CA GLY A 199 10.03 3.33 21.11
C GLY A 199 9.26 2.09 21.58
N THR A 200 8.11 1.80 20.97
CA THR A 200 7.31 0.59 21.27
C THR A 200 8.01 -0.68 20.79
N LEU A 201 8.74 -0.61 19.67
CA LEU A 201 9.55 -1.73 19.19
C LEU A 201 10.71 -2.01 20.15
N CYS A 202 11.38 -0.97 20.64
CA CYS A 202 12.42 -1.09 21.67
C CYS A 202 11.86 -1.65 22.99
N GLU A 203 10.68 -1.19 23.44
CA GLU A 203 9.98 -1.74 24.61
C GLU A 203 9.79 -3.25 24.47
N ALA A 204 9.32 -3.72 23.32
CA ALA A 204 9.09 -5.14 23.07
C ALA A 204 10.37 -5.98 23.10
N LEU A 205 11.46 -5.47 22.52
CA LEU A 205 12.77 -6.12 22.58
C LEU A 205 13.29 -6.24 24.02
N LEU A 206 13.19 -5.15 24.79
CA LEU A 206 13.60 -5.14 26.20
C LEU A 206 12.76 -6.10 27.05
N MET A 207 11.45 -6.20 26.77
CA MET A 207 10.56 -7.14 27.45
C MET A 207 10.93 -8.61 27.18
N ILE A 208 11.37 -8.96 25.97
CA ILE A 208 11.88 -10.31 25.68
C ILE A 208 13.14 -10.59 26.51
N GLU A 209 14.10 -9.67 26.52
CA GLU A 209 15.36 -9.87 27.24
C GLU A 209 15.16 -9.91 28.76
N ALA A 210 14.25 -9.09 29.29
CA ALA A 210 13.85 -9.15 30.69
C ALA A 210 13.24 -10.52 31.04
N CYS A 211 12.34 -11.05 30.20
CA CYS A 211 11.78 -12.39 30.37
C CYS A 211 12.86 -13.48 30.34
N ARG A 212 13.80 -13.42 29.39
CA ARG A 212 14.94 -14.37 29.30
C ARG A 212 15.84 -14.34 30.53
N CYS A 213 16.05 -13.16 31.10
CA CYS A 213 16.85 -12.96 32.32
C CYS A 213 16.05 -13.15 33.62
N ASN A 214 14.76 -13.54 33.54
CA ASN A 214 13.84 -13.66 34.68
C ASN A 214 13.72 -12.36 35.51
N VAL A 215 13.73 -11.22 34.83
CA VAL A 215 13.51 -9.89 35.41
C VAL A 215 12.06 -9.47 35.20
N ILE A 216 11.39 -9.06 36.27
CA ILE A 216 10.00 -8.59 36.20
C ILE A 216 9.94 -7.25 35.47
N CYS A 217 9.14 -7.18 34.41
CA CYS A 217 8.88 -5.93 33.69
C CYS A 217 8.14 -4.94 34.60
N PRO A 218 8.63 -3.70 34.78
CA PRO A 218 7.94 -2.69 35.57
C PRO A 218 6.63 -2.26 34.88
N ASN A 219 5.70 -1.73 35.67
CA ASN A 219 4.50 -1.08 35.13
C ASN A 219 4.88 0.16 34.32
N LYS A 220 4.03 0.55 33.35
CA LYS A 220 4.24 1.78 32.58
C LYS A 220 4.31 3.00 33.50
N GLN A 221 5.19 3.93 33.15
CA GLN A 221 5.30 5.20 33.85
C GLN A 221 3.98 5.97 33.76
N VAL A 222 3.50 6.46 34.90
CA VAL A 222 2.34 7.35 34.98
C VAL A 222 2.86 8.74 35.31
N ASP A 223 2.61 9.71 34.45
CA ASP A 223 2.96 11.10 34.72
C ASP A 223 2.09 11.60 35.89
N PRO A 224 2.69 12.09 37.00
CA PRO A 224 1.94 12.64 38.12
C PRO A 224 0.97 13.77 37.74
N ALA A 225 1.24 14.49 36.64
CA ALA A 225 0.42 15.61 36.16
C ALA A 225 -0.81 15.19 35.34
N ALA A 226 -0.96 13.90 35.00
CA ALA A 226 -2.06 13.38 34.19
C ALA A 226 -3.24 12.83 35.03
N LYS A 227 -3.27 13.11 36.34
CA LYS A 227 -4.38 12.75 37.25
C LYS A 227 -5.35 13.90 37.48
#